data_AF-A0A660TPS5-F1
#
_entry.id   AF-A0A660TPS5-F1
#
_cell.length_a   1.000
_cell.length_b   1.000
_cell.length_c   1.000
_cell.angle_alpha   90.00
_cell.angle_beta   90.00
_cell.angle_gamma   90.00
#
_symmetry.space_group_name_H-M   'P 1'
#
loop_
_entity.id
_entity.type
_entity.pdbx_description
1 polymer ?
#
loop_
_entity_poly.entity_id
_entity_poly.type
_entity_poly.pdbx_seq_one_letter_code
_entity_poly.pdbx_strand_id
1 'polypeptide(L)'
;MSPAQRAPQVPEDTKKVPLEMWDKGFLLADSADVGDEVEVETIIGRRIMGNMIDVNPQFHHSWGNCVPEILHIGRQLRSILAEEAE
;
A
#
# COMPACT_ATOMS: atom_id res chain seq x y z
N MET A 1 -13.26 -4.67 2.98
CA MET A 1 -14.19 -4.22 4.05
C MET A 1 -15.62 -4.56 3.65
N SER A 2 -16.41 -5.17 4.55
CA SER A 2 -17.76 -5.63 4.18
C SER A 2 -18.74 -4.45 4.02
N PRO A 3 -19.87 -4.65 3.31
CA PRO A 3 -20.98 -3.68 3.23
C PRO A 3 -21.38 -3.09 4.60
N ALA A 4 -21.48 -3.93 5.63
CA ALA A 4 -21.91 -3.52 6.98
C ALA A 4 -20.90 -2.61 7.71
N GLN A 5 -19.64 -2.61 7.27
CA GLN A 5 -18.57 -1.80 7.84
C GLN A 5 -18.34 -0.49 7.05
N ARG A 6 -19.14 -0.22 6.00
CA ARG A 6 -19.06 1.02 5.22
C ARG A 6 -19.48 2.23 6.06
N ALA A 7 -18.85 3.36 5.80
CA ALA A 7 -19.15 4.61 6.49
C ALA A 7 -20.62 5.04 6.22
N PRO A 8 -21.31 5.64 7.21
CA PRO A 8 -22.75 5.92 7.12
C PRO A 8 -23.11 6.92 6.02
N GLN A 9 -22.19 7.80 5.63
CA GLN A 9 -22.37 8.83 4.61
C GLN A 9 -22.21 8.33 3.16
N VAL A 10 -21.84 7.06 2.96
CA VAL A 10 -21.72 6.48 1.61
C VAL A 10 -23.13 6.36 0.98
N PRO A 11 -23.32 6.64 -0.33
CA PRO A 11 -24.61 6.45 -0.99
C PRO A 11 -25.17 5.02 -0.84
N GLU A 12 -26.49 4.89 -0.84
CA GLU A 12 -27.17 3.61 -0.57
C GLU A 12 -26.75 2.49 -1.52
N ASP A 13 -26.49 2.79 -2.79
CA ASP A 13 -26.06 1.76 -3.75
C ASP A 13 -24.61 1.32 -3.51
N THR A 14 -23.73 2.25 -3.15
CA THR A 14 -22.34 1.93 -2.83
C THR A 14 -22.21 1.20 -1.49
N LYS A 15 -23.15 1.39 -0.54
CA LYS A 15 -23.18 0.62 0.71
C LYS A 15 -23.42 -0.87 0.50
N LYS A 16 -24.10 -1.25 -0.58
CA LYS A 16 -24.49 -2.65 -0.85
C LYS A 16 -23.34 -3.54 -1.30
N VAL A 17 -22.18 -2.97 -1.64
CA VAL A 17 -21.02 -3.70 -2.17
C VAL A 17 -19.81 -3.57 -1.25
N PRO A 18 -18.92 -4.59 -1.20
CA PRO A 18 -17.67 -4.49 -0.47
C PRO A 18 -16.78 -3.35 -0.98
N LEU A 19 -15.93 -2.83 -0.09
CA LEU A 19 -14.80 -2.01 -0.53
C LEU A 19 -13.64 -2.92 -0.92
N GLU A 20 -13.22 -2.79 -2.18
CA GLU A 20 -11.96 -3.29 -2.70
C GLU A 20 -10.97 -2.13 -2.84
N MET A 21 -9.70 -2.38 -2.54
CA MET A 21 -8.66 -1.37 -2.55
C MET A 21 -7.35 -2.02 -3.00
N TRP A 22 -6.64 -1.34 -3.89
CA TRP A 22 -5.24 -1.62 -4.17
C TRP A 22 -4.40 -0.60 -3.44
N ASP A 23 -3.40 -1.09 -2.73
CA ASP A 23 -2.44 -0.26 -2.01
C ASP A 23 -1.04 -0.84 -2.22
N LYS A 24 -0.02 -0.06 -1.85
CA LYS A 24 1.39 -0.41 -2.06
C LYS A 24 2.15 -0.24 -0.75
N GLY A 25 3.02 -1.20 -0.47
CA GLY A 25 3.91 -1.16 0.68
C GLY A 25 5.14 -2.03 0.47
N PHE A 26 6.01 -2.01 1.46
CA PHE A 26 7.17 -2.86 1.56
C PHE A 26 6.77 -4.14 2.32
N LEU A 27 7.08 -5.30 1.74
CA LEU A 27 6.82 -6.59 2.38
C LEU A 27 7.54 -6.66 3.72
N LEU A 28 6.82 -7.10 4.76
CA LEU A 28 7.39 -7.27 6.11
C LEU A 28 8.02 -8.66 6.32
N ALA A 29 7.60 -9.66 5.55
CA ALA A 29 8.22 -10.98 5.52
C ALA A 29 9.48 -11.00 4.64
N ASP A 30 10.34 -12.00 4.84
CA ASP A 30 11.56 -12.18 4.05
C ASP A 30 11.28 -12.49 2.57
N SER A 31 10.19 -13.21 2.28
CA SER A 31 9.77 -13.59 0.94
C SER A 31 8.27 -13.90 0.89
N ALA A 32 7.66 -13.72 -0.28
CA ALA A 32 6.29 -14.13 -0.60
C ALA A 32 6.15 -14.34 -2.11
N ASP A 33 5.16 -15.12 -2.52
CA ASP A 33 4.79 -15.35 -3.92
C ASP A 33 3.51 -14.60 -4.29
N VAL A 34 3.37 -14.23 -5.57
CA VAL A 34 2.13 -13.59 -6.05
C VAL A 34 0.96 -14.55 -5.83
N GLY A 35 -0.08 -14.06 -5.16
CA GLY A 35 -1.23 -14.82 -4.70
C GLY A 35 -1.27 -15.04 -3.20
N ASP A 36 -0.15 -14.89 -2.49
CA ASP A 36 -0.09 -15.03 -1.03
C ASP A 36 -0.80 -13.89 -0.31
N GLU A 37 -1.39 -14.20 0.85
CA GLU A 37 -1.82 -13.18 1.81
C GLU A 37 -0.58 -12.67 2.57
N VAL A 38 -0.31 -11.38 2.47
CA VAL A 38 0.89 -10.74 3.02
C VAL A 38 0.53 -9.54 3.89
N GLU A 39 1.43 -9.19 4.82
CA GLU A 39 1.43 -7.91 5.51
C GLU A 39 2.52 -7.01 4.90
N VAL A 40 2.14 -5.78 4.54
CA VAL A 40 3.07 -4.76 4.04
C VAL A 40 3.01 -3.51 4.89
N GLU A 41 4.12 -2.78 4.95
CA GLU A 41 4.16 -1.43 5.50
C GLU A 41 4.18 -0.38 4.39
N THR A 42 3.19 0.50 4.39
CA THR A 42 3.05 1.59 3.41
C THR A 42 4.16 2.63 3.57
N ILE A 43 4.35 3.50 2.57
CA ILE A 43 5.36 4.58 2.59
C ILE A 43 5.18 5.60 3.74
N ILE A 44 3.99 5.62 4.36
CA ILE A 44 3.66 6.47 5.52
C ILE A 44 3.58 5.69 6.84
N GLY A 45 4.03 4.44 6.88
CA GLY A 45 4.17 3.66 8.12
C GLY A 45 2.91 2.94 8.60
N ARG A 46 1.86 2.85 7.77
CA ARG A 46 0.68 2.00 8.08
C ARG A 46 0.97 0.56 7.71
N ARG A 47 0.54 -0.39 8.55
CA ARG A 47 0.53 -1.82 8.24
C ARG A 47 -0.83 -2.24 7.69
N ILE A 48 -0.82 -2.99 6.59
CA ILE A 48 -2.02 -3.47 5.92
C ILE A 48 -1.81 -4.93 5.50
N MET A 49 -2.87 -5.73 5.58
CA MET A 49 -2.89 -7.11 5.07
C MET A 49 -3.74 -7.22 3.81
N GLY A 50 -3.35 -8.09 2.89
CA GLY A 50 -4.12 -8.44 1.71
C GLY A 50 -3.38 -9.39 0.79
N ASN A 51 -4.00 -9.74 -0.34
CA ASN A 51 -3.38 -10.63 -1.32
C ASN A 51 -2.36 -9.86 -2.18
N MET A 52 -1.14 -10.36 -2.27
CA MET A 52 -0.12 -9.79 -3.15
C MET A 52 -0.43 -10.14 -4.60
N ILE A 53 -0.60 -9.13 -5.45
CA ILE A 53 -0.94 -9.34 -6.87
C ILE A 53 0.19 -9.02 -7.84
N ASP A 54 1.22 -8.28 -7.39
CA ASP A 54 2.34 -7.85 -8.23
C ASP A 54 3.53 -7.42 -7.37
N VAL A 55 4.73 -7.52 -7.92
CA VAL A 55 6.00 -7.11 -7.28
C VAL A 55 6.56 -5.91 -8.04
N ASN A 56 6.89 -4.83 -7.33
CA ASN A 56 7.33 -3.56 -7.92
C ASN A 56 6.36 -3.05 -9.02
N PRO A 57 5.07 -2.87 -8.70
CA PRO A 57 4.04 -2.59 -9.70
C PRO A 57 4.27 -1.26 -10.41
N GLN A 58 4.20 -1.30 -11.73
CA GLN A 58 4.40 -0.15 -12.62
C GLN A 58 3.12 0.27 -13.34
N PHE A 59 3.06 1.52 -13.77
CA PHE A 59 2.01 1.98 -14.66
C PHE A 59 2.41 1.72 -16.12
N HIS A 60 1.69 0.83 -16.81
CA HIS A 60 2.04 0.39 -18.16
C HIS A 60 1.86 1.46 -19.26
N HIS A 61 1.27 2.61 -18.96
CA HIS A 61 1.02 3.67 -19.94
C HIS A 61 2.11 4.75 -19.93
N SER A 62 3.36 4.30 -20.13
CA SER A 62 4.48 5.14 -20.57
C SER A 62 5.29 5.90 -19.49
N TRP A 63 5.27 5.46 -18.22
CA TRP A 63 6.15 6.04 -17.17
C TRP A 63 7.38 5.20 -16.82
N GLY A 64 7.66 4.17 -17.62
CA GLY A 64 8.81 3.28 -17.42
C GLY A 64 8.60 2.28 -16.29
N ASN A 65 9.65 1.47 -16.06
CA ASN A 65 9.66 0.45 -15.03
C ASN A 65 9.75 1.07 -13.63
N CYS A 66 9.27 0.34 -12.63
CA CYS A 66 9.52 0.68 -11.23
C CYS A 66 11.04 0.69 -10.97
N VAL A 67 11.52 1.72 -10.27
CA VAL A 67 12.92 1.86 -9.83
C VAL A 67 12.94 1.71 -8.30
N PRO A 68 13.23 0.50 -7.77
CA PRO A 68 13.10 0.19 -6.35
C PRO A 68 13.92 1.10 -5.42
N GLU A 69 15.08 1.56 -5.89
CA GLU A 69 16.02 2.41 -5.16
C GLU A 69 15.38 3.74 -4.76
N ILE A 70 14.43 4.26 -5.56
CA ILE A 70 13.77 5.54 -5.32
C ILE A 70 12.67 5.42 -4.25
N LEU A 71 12.10 4.23 -4.05
CA LEU A 71 10.96 4.02 -3.14
C LEU A 71 11.28 4.38 -1.68
N HIS A 72 12.55 4.31 -1.30
CA HIS A 72 13.01 4.51 0.09
C HIS A 72 13.32 5.98 0.41
N ILE A 73 13.57 6.81 -0.60
CA ILE A 73 14.08 8.18 -0.45
C ILE A 73 13.18 9.03 0.47
N GLY A 74 11.85 8.95 0.28
CA GLY A 74 10.91 9.73 1.09
C GLY A 74 10.91 9.35 2.58
N ARG A 75 11.10 8.06 2.89
CA ARG A 75 11.18 7.58 4.28
C ARG A 75 12.50 7.97 4.93
N GLN A 76 13.60 7.84 4.19
CA GLN A 76 14.93 8.25 4.65
C GLN A 76 14.98 9.74 4.94
N LEU A 77 14.49 10.58 4.01
CA LEU A 77 14.45 12.03 4.20
C LEU A 77 13.65 12.43 5.44
N ARG A 78 12.47 11.83 5.65
CA ARG A 78 11.68 12.12 6.86
C ARG A 78 12.39 11.70 8.16
N SER A 79 13.22 10.67 8.13
CA SER A 79 13.99 10.23 9.30
C SER A 79 15.10 11.24 9.61
N ILE A 80 15.86 11.66 8.60
CA ILE A 80 16.91 12.70 8.73
C ILE A 80 16.32 14.00 9.30
N LEU A 81 15.20 14.46 8.75
CA LEU A 81 14.54 15.69 9.22
C LEU A 81 13.98 15.58 10.64
N ALA A 82 13.64 14.38 11.10
CA ALA A 82 13.16 14.16 12.46
C ALA A 82 14.34 14.14 13.46
N GLU A 83 15.47 13.53 13.09
CA GLU A 83 16.70 13.52 13.91
C GLU A 83 17.28 14.92 14.11
N GLU A 84 17.22 15.80 13.09
CA GLU A 84 17.69 17.19 13.20
C GLU A 84 16.80 18.09 14.08
N ALA A 85 15.58 17.64 14.38
CA ALA A 85 14.63 18.39 15.21
C ALA A 85 14.74 18.05 16.71
N GLU A 86 15.53 17.04 17.08
CA GLU A 86 15.86 16.64 18.46
C GLU A 86 17.17 17.29 18.95
#